data_AF-A0A3R7NBC3-F1
#
_entry.id   AF-A0A3R7NBC3-F1
#
_cell.length_a   1.000
_cell.length_b   1.000
_cell.length_c   1.000
_cell.angle_alpha   90.00
_cell.angle_beta   90.00
_cell.angle_gamma   90.00
#
_symmetry.space_group_name_H-M   'P 1'
#
loop_
_entity.id
_entity.type
_entity.pdbx_description
1 polymer ?
#
loop_
_entity_poly.entity_id
_entity_poly.type
_entity_poly.pdbx_seq_one_letter_code
_entity_poly.pdbx_strand_id
1 'polypeptide(L)'
;MKEPSSGDAMVDNISLHRDKNKFVQQIGYCPQFDAVLGELTAIEMLTLVGRLRGVSDARMKRLVNELVTLVGLTECALRPSSTYSGGNRRKLSTAMALVGSPQLVFLDEPTSGVDPASRRRVWTAVTKAINNGQSVVLTSHSMEECEALCSRIIIMSRGTLRCVGTTSHLKAKFGQGYSLQIKLRTHGLCPKGATNTEDIYTSKVQQVKSSISYYLPGAVIIDQHKGMLSYRIPTRISWGRLFSVMEALKSGRQPSDRDSDAIASPVANPQESIVEDYAASDTSLEQVFLTFAREASGENQNKDIPQEVVTKL
;
A
#
# COMPACT_ATOMS: atom_id res chain seq x y z
N MET A 1 8.46 -17.78 22.37
CA MET A 1 9.33 -16.82 21.67
C MET A 1 10.55 -17.59 21.17
N LYS A 2 10.79 -17.63 19.85
CA LYS A 2 11.99 -18.27 19.30
C LYS A 2 13.21 -17.41 19.61
N GLU A 3 14.35 -18.05 19.85
CA GLU A 3 15.61 -17.34 20.03
C GLU A 3 16.14 -16.85 18.67
N PRO A 4 16.76 -15.65 18.61
CA PRO A 4 17.36 -15.17 17.38
C PRO A 4 18.50 -16.09 16.95
N SER A 5 18.65 -16.33 15.64
CA SER A 5 19.76 -17.14 15.11
C SER A 5 21.13 -16.50 15.39
N SER A 6 21.19 -15.17 15.44
CA SER A 6 22.36 -14.38 15.85
C SER A 6 21.93 -12.93 16.13
N GLY A 7 22.79 -12.15 16.80
CA GLY A 7 22.53 -10.75 17.15
C GLY A 7 21.72 -10.55 18.43
N ASP A 8 21.43 -9.30 18.75
CA ASP A 8 20.64 -8.88 19.92
C ASP A 8 19.56 -7.88 19.52
N ALA A 9 18.47 -7.83 20.29
CA ALA A 9 17.39 -6.88 20.12
C ALA A 9 17.23 -6.09 21.41
N MET A 10 17.09 -4.76 21.29
CA MET A 10 17.03 -3.86 22.44
C MET A 10 15.78 -2.98 22.37
N VAL A 11 15.09 -2.83 23.50
CA VAL A 11 14.00 -1.85 23.70
C VAL A 11 14.35 -1.06 24.95
N ASP A 12 14.42 0.27 24.85
CA ASP A 12 14.75 1.16 25.99
C ASP A 12 16.02 0.72 26.76
N ASN A 13 17.09 0.39 26.00
CA ASN A 13 18.35 -0.17 26.49
C ASN A 13 18.28 -1.55 27.19
N ILE A 14 17.12 -2.21 27.19
CA ILE A 14 16.95 -3.56 27.71
C ILE A 14 17.18 -4.56 26.58
N SER A 15 18.19 -5.41 26.76
CA SER A 15 18.55 -6.48 25.82
C SER A 15 17.65 -7.70 26.01
N LEU A 16 17.19 -8.27 24.89
CA LEU A 16 16.43 -9.52 24.84
C LEU A 16 17.19 -10.69 25.49
N HIS A 17 18.51 -10.75 25.28
CA HIS A 17 19.36 -11.82 25.84
C HIS A 17 19.61 -11.64 27.34
N ARG A 18 19.84 -10.40 27.80
CA ARG A 18 20.18 -10.14 29.21
C ARG A 18 18.96 -10.21 30.13
N ASP A 19 17.84 -9.62 29.72
CA ASP A 19 16.69 -9.37 30.59
C ASP A 19 15.35 -9.65 29.87
N LYS A 20 15.19 -10.88 29.38
CA LYS A 20 14.04 -11.33 28.57
C LYS A 20 12.68 -10.97 29.18
N ASN A 21 12.51 -11.13 30.49
CA ASN A 21 11.23 -10.85 31.15
C ASN A 21 10.88 -9.36 31.11
N LYS A 22 11.85 -8.47 31.36
CA LYS A 22 11.62 -7.02 31.27
C LYS A 22 11.38 -6.59 29.83
N PHE A 23 12.13 -7.17 28.88
CA PHE A 23 11.93 -6.93 27.46
C PHE A 23 10.50 -7.27 27.01
N VAL A 24 9.99 -8.45 27.37
CA VAL A 24 8.63 -8.88 27.00
C VAL A 24 7.55 -8.02 27.67
N GLN A 25 7.77 -7.56 28.91
CA GLN A 25 6.82 -6.67 29.59
C GLN A 25 6.64 -5.32 28.89
N GLN A 26 7.64 -4.86 28.14
CA GLN A 26 7.57 -3.59 27.39
C GLN A 26 6.82 -3.70 26.06
N ILE A 27 6.44 -4.91 25.63
CA ILE A 27 5.98 -5.19 24.28
C ILE A 27 4.50 -5.55 24.23
N GLY A 28 3.75 -4.94 23.32
CA GLY A 28 2.45 -5.40 22.81
C GLY A 28 2.63 -6.27 21.57
N TYR A 29 1.88 -7.36 21.44
CA TYR A 29 1.94 -8.21 20.24
C TYR A 29 0.55 -8.65 19.78
N CYS A 30 0.24 -8.39 18.51
CA CYS A 30 -0.92 -8.93 17.80
C CYS A 30 -0.41 -9.93 16.75
N PRO A 31 -0.63 -11.24 16.92
CA PRO A 31 -0.20 -12.24 15.95
C PRO A 31 -1.10 -12.29 14.71
N GLN A 32 -0.59 -12.88 13.61
CA GLN A 32 -1.37 -13.12 12.39
C GLN A 32 -2.55 -14.09 12.60
N PHE A 33 -2.50 -14.97 13.62
CA PHE A 33 -3.62 -15.84 13.98
C PHE A 33 -4.49 -15.22 15.09
N ASP A 34 -5.75 -15.63 15.19
CA ASP A 34 -6.66 -15.09 16.20
C ASP A 34 -6.32 -15.66 17.60
N ALA A 35 -5.61 -14.90 18.43
CA ALA A 35 -5.21 -15.28 19.79
C ALA A 35 -6.30 -14.98 20.85
N VAL A 36 -7.57 -15.22 20.50
CA VAL A 36 -8.72 -14.84 21.33
C VAL A 36 -9.30 -16.06 22.05
N LEU A 37 -9.63 -15.90 23.34
CA LEU A 37 -10.34 -16.93 24.13
C LEU A 37 -11.84 -16.87 23.86
N GLY A 38 -12.35 -17.81 23.06
CA GLY A 38 -13.73 -17.82 22.54
C GLY A 38 -14.84 -17.70 23.59
N GLU A 39 -14.62 -18.24 24.79
CA GLU A 39 -15.60 -18.22 25.88
C GLU A 39 -15.74 -16.84 26.54
N LEU A 40 -14.72 -16.00 26.44
CA LEU A 40 -14.71 -14.68 27.06
C LEU A 40 -15.31 -13.62 26.13
N THR A 41 -15.98 -12.65 26.74
CA THR A 41 -16.39 -11.41 26.06
C THR A 41 -15.18 -10.50 25.80
N ALA A 42 -15.33 -9.50 24.92
CA ALA A 42 -14.25 -8.54 24.68
C ALA A 42 -13.87 -7.76 25.94
N ILE A 43 -14.85 -7.42 26.78
CA ILE A 43 -14.61 -6.69 28.03
C ILE A 43 -13.79 -7.54 29.01
N GLU A 44 -14.16 -8.81 29.17
CA GLU A 44 -13.46 -9.74 30.07
C GLU A 44 -12.04 -10.01 29.56
N MET A 45 -11.86 -10.23 28.26
CA MET A 45 -10.55 -10.48 27.67
C MET A 45 -9.61 -9.28 27.86
N LEU A 46 -10.08 -8.06 27.57
CA LEU A 46 -9.28 -6.84 27.74
C LEU A 46 -8.99 -6.57 29.23
N THR A 47 -9.95 -6.85 30.12
CA THR A 47 -9.75 -6.75 31.57
C THR A 47 -8.70 -7.74 32.06
N LEU A 48 -8.74 -8.98 31.58
CA LEU A 48 -7.76 -10.02 31.90
C LEU A 48 -6.35 -9.60 31.47
N VAL A 49 -6.19 -9.19 30.21
CA VAL A 49 -4.89 -8.72 29.70
C VAL A 49 -4.43 -7.47 30.44
N GLY A 50 -5.34 -6.55 30.78
CA GLY A 50 -5.02 -5.34 31.55
C GLY A 50 -4.48 -5.66 32.93
N ARG A 51 -5.09 -6.63 33.63
CA ARG A 51 -4.64 -7.08 34.95
C ARG A 51 -3.27 -7.75 34.88
N LEU A 52 -3.05 -8.61 33.88
CA LEU A 52 -1.75 -9.24 33.66
C LEU A 52 -0.64 -8.22 33.35
N ARG A 53 -1.01 -7.06 32.79
CA ARG A 53 -0.10 -5.92 32.54
C ARG A 53 -0.01 -4.92 33.69
N GLY A 54 -0.65 -5.18 34.83
CA GLY A 54 -0.57 -4.32 36.01
C GLY A 54 -1.36 -3.00 35.91
N VAL A 55 -2.38 -2.93 35.04
CA VAL A 55 -3.27 -1.76 35.00
C VAL A 55 -4.11 -1.70 36.28
N SER A 56 -4.12 -0.54 36.95
CA SER A 56 -4.89 -0.35 38.18
C SER A 56 -6.41 -0.44 37.95
N ASP A 57 -7.14 -0.97 38.94
CA ASP A 57 -8.60 -1.13 38.85
C ASP A 57 -9.33 0.21 38.62
N ALA A 58 -8.81 1.31 39.17
CA ALA A 58 -9.33 2.66 38.97
C ALA A 58 -9.24 3.15 37.51
N ARG A 59 -8.30 2.63 36.73
CA ARG A 59 -8.13 2.94 35.30
C ARG A 59 -8.75 1.88 34.40
N MET A 60 -8.85 0.63 34.86
CA MET A 60 -9.28 -0.54 34.09
C MET A 60 -10.58 -0.29 33.30
N LYS A 61 -11.66 0.09 34.00
CA LYS A 61 -12.98 0.27 33.36
C LYS A 61 -12.96 1.34 32.25
N ARG A 62 -12.23 2.43 32.48
CA ARG A 62 -12.08 3.50 31.48
C ARG A 62 -11.26 3.02 30.28
N LEU A 63 -10.13 2.37 30.52
CA LEU A 63 -9.25 1.84 29.48
C LEU A 63 -9.97 0.82 28.60
N VAL A 64 -10.70 -0.14 29.19
CA VAL A 64 -11.42 -1.18 28.45
C VAL A 64 -12.51 -0.57 27.58
N ASN A 65 -13.33 0.33 28.14
CA ASN A 65 -14.38 1.01 27.38
C ASN A 65 -13.82 1.86 26.23
N GLU A 66 -12.71 2.56 26.48
CA GLU A 66 -12.02 3.35 25.47
C GLU A 66 -11.52 2.46 24.33
N LEU A 67 -10.84 1.36 24.63
CA LEU A 67 -10.31 0.44 23.61
C LEU A 67 -11.43 -0.22 22.81
N VAL A 68 -12.48 -0.72 23.46
CA VAL A 68 -13.66 -1.32 22.78
C VAL A 68 -14.30 -0.34 21.80
N THR A 69 -14.44 0.92 22.21
CA THR A 69 -15.01 1.98 21.37
C THR A 69 -14.08 2.30 20.20
N LEU A 70 -12.78 2.43 20.48
CA LEU A 70 -11.75 2.79 19.52
C LEU A 70 -11.63 1.77 18.38
N VAL A 71 -11.65 0.47 18.70
CA VAL A 71 -11.64 -0.58 17.67
C VAL A 71 -13.03 -0.87 17.08
N GLY A 72 -14.09 -0.24 17.60
CA GLY A 72 -15.45 -0.38 17.09
C GLY A 72 -16.13 -1.72 17.40
N LEU A 73 -15.90 -2.27 18.61
CA LEU A 73 -16.52 -3.51 19.07
C LEU A 73 -17.71 -3.29 20.01
N THR A 74 -18.18 -2.05 20.19
CA THR A 74 -19.21 -1.68 21.18
C THR A 74 -20.48 -2.54 21.09
N GLU A 75 -20.96 -2.83 19.87
CA GLU A 75 -22.19 -3.61 19.66
C GLU A 75 -22.07 -5.09 20.00
N CYS A 76 -20.86 -5.66 19.94
CA CYS A 76 -20.62 -7.06 20.25
C CYS A 76 -19.89 -7.28 21.57
N ALA A 77 -19.50 -6.22 22.28
CA ALA A 77 -18.58 -6.27 23.42
C ALA A 77 -19.00 -7.20 24.57
N LEU A 78 -20.30 -7.42 24.74
CA LEU A 78 -20.90 -8.29 25.76
C LEU A 78 -21.18 -9.71 25.28
N ARG A 79 -20.99 -10.00 23.99
CA ARG A 79 -21.16 -11.34 23.44
C ARG A 79 -19.85 -12.12 23.55
N PRO A 80 -19.91 -13.45 23.75
CA PRO A 80 -18.72 -14.30 23.70
C PRO A 80 -17.98 -14.13 22.37
N SER A 81 -16.66 -14.05 22.43
CA SER A 81 -15.82 -13.82 21.25
C SER A 81 -15.84 -14.98 20.24
N SER A 82 -16.29 -16.18 20.66
CA SER A 82 -16.60 -17.30 19.76
C SER A 82 -17.63 -16.95 18.69
N THR A 83 -18.54 -16.01 18.99
CA THR A 83 -19.58 -15.54 18.07
C THR A 83 -19.10 -14.47 17.09
N TYR A 84 -17.84 -14.02 17.20
CA TYR A 84 -17.32 -12.92 16.39
C TYR A 84 -16.95 -13.40 14.97
N SER A 85 -17.16 -12.53 13.99
CA SER A 85 -16.54 -12.69 12.67
C SER A 85 -15.01 -12.63 12.79
N GLY A 86 -14.29 -13.15 11.80
CA GLY A 86 -12.81 -13.08 11.78
C GLY A 86 -12.30 -11.64 11.94
N GLY A 87 -12.92 -10.68 11.23
CA GLY A 87 -12.56 -9.27 11.37
C GLY A 87 -12.79 -8.69 12.78
N ASN A 88 -13.84 -9.10 13.49
CA ASN A 88 -14.07 -8.66 14.88
C ASN A 88 -13.09 -9.32 15.86
N ARG A 89 -12.70 -10.58 15.63
CA ARG A 89 -11.61 -11.23 16.40
C ARG A 89 -10.30 -10.49 16.20
N ARG A 90 -9.99 -10.11 14.95
CA ARG A 90 -8.80 -9.30 14.63
C ARG A 90 -8.79 -7.95 15.34
N LYS A 91 -9.91 -7.23 15.34
CA LYS A 91 -10.07 -5.96 16.09
C LYS A 91 -9.80 -6.16 17.58
N LEU A 92 -10.27 -7.26 18.16
CA LEU A 92 -10.03 -7.59 19.56
C LEU A 92 -8.56 -7.92 19.83
N SER A 93 -7.90 -8.71 18.97
CA SER A 93 -6.46 -8.99 19.06
C SER A 93 -5.63 -7.70 19.01
N THR A 94 -5.98 -6.77 18.11
CA THR A 94 -5.30 -5.46 18.04
C THR A 94 -5.54 -4.66 19.32
N ALA A 95 -6.77 -4.64 19.85
CA ALA A 95 -7.05 -3.99 21.13
C ALA A 95 -6.20 -4.58 22.27
N MET A 96 -6.09 -5.90 22.35
CA MET A 96 -5.26 -6.59 23.36
C MET A 96 -3.78 -6.20 23.30
N ALA A 97 -3.23 -6.02 22.10
CA ALA A 97 -1.84 -5.58 21.92
C ALA A 97 -1.60 -4.16 22.43
N LEU A 98 -2.62 -3.29 22.39
CA LEU A 98 -2.57 -1.90 22.85
C LEU A 98 -2.84 -1.74 24.35
N VAL A 99 -3.41 -2.76 25.02
CA VAL A 99 -3.70 -2.72 26.46
C VAL A 99 -2.42 -2.46 27.26
N GLY A 100 -2.54 -1.59 28.27
CA GLY A 100 -1.44 -1.26 29.18
C GLY A 100 -0.43 -0.26 28.62
N SER A 101 -0.67 0.31 27.43
CA SER A 101 0.21 1.31 26.80
C SER A 101 1.69 0.87 26.76
N PRO A 102 2.02 -0.31 26.19
CA PRO A 102 3.40 -0.76 26.06
C PRO A 102 4.24 0.22 25.23
N GLN A 103 5.54 0.29 25.51
CA GLN A 103 6.47 1.16 24.78
C GLN A 103 6.58 0.79 23.29
N LEU A 104 6.56 -0.52 22.99
CA LEU A 104 6.66 -1.05 21.63
C LEU A 104 5.49 -2.00 21.33
N VAL A 105 4.83 -1.86 20.19
CA VAL A 105 3.73 -2.73 19.76
C VAL A 105 4.09 -3.35 18.41
N PHE A 106 4.04 -4.67 18.32
CA PHE A 106 4.13 -5.42 17.07
C PHE A 106 2.75 -5.83 16.61
N LEU A 107 2.40 -5.48 15.37
CA LEU A 107 1.12 -5.81 14.75
C LEU A 107 1.36 -6.64 13.49
N ASP A 108 1.00 -7.92 13.54
CA ASP A 108 1.17 -8.83 12.42
C ASP A 108 -0.11 -8.95 11.59
N GLU A 109 -0.14 -8.28 10.44
CA GLU A 109 -1.32 -8.12 9.58
C GLU A 109 -2.62 -7.76 10.34
N PRO A 110 -2.66 -6.60 11.02
CA PRO A 110 -3.75 -6.24 11.94
C PRO A 110 -5.09 -5.97 11.23
N THR A 111 -5.11 -5.84 9.91
CA THR A 111 -6.33 -5.53 9.13
C THR A 111 -6.70 -6.59 8.11
N SER A 112 -5.99 -7.73 8.12
CA SER A 112 -6.33 -8.89 7.30
C SER A 112 -7.72 -9.43 7.69
N GLY A 113 -8.60 -9.64 6.71
CA GLY A 113 -9.97 -10.10 6.93
C GLY A 113 -10.91 -9.10 7.61
N VAL A 114 -10.50 -7.84 7.78
CA VAL A 114 -11.34 -6.75 8.29
C VAL A 114 -11.96 -5.99 7.11
N ASP A 115 -13.26 -5.71 7.22
CA ASP A 115 -13.99 -4.93 6.21
C ASP A 115 -13.40 -3.52 6.04
N PRO A 116 -13.51 -2.91 4.84
CA PRO A 116 -12.88 -1.62 4.56
C PRO A 116 -13.27 -0.48 5.52
N ALA A 117 -14.52 -0.45 5.98
CA ALA A 117 -15.01 0.59 6.90
C ALA A 117 -14.38 0.44 8.28
N SER A 118 -14.31 -0.80 8.80
CA SER A 118 -13.73 -1.10 10.10
C SER A 118 -12.21 -0.99 10.12
N ARG A 119 -11.54 -1.18 8.97
CA ARG A 119 -10.09 -0.99 8.84
C ARG A 119 -9.65 0.40 9.30
N ARG A 120 -10.41 1.44 8.92
CA ARG A 120 -10.15 2.83 9.33
C ARG A 120 -10.23 3.03 10.84
N ARG A 121 -11.07 2.26 11.55
CA ARG A 121 -11.12 2.31 13.02
C ARG A 121 -9.87 1.71 13.66
N VAL A 122 -9.40 0.58 13.14
CA VAL A 122 -8.12 -0.01 13.56
C VAL A 122 -6.97 0.95 13.32
N TRP A 123 -6.94 1.59 12.14
CA TRP A 123 -5.94 2.62 11.83
C TRP A 123 -5.99 3.78 12.81
N THR A 124 -7.18 4.30 13.11
CA THR A 124 -7.37 5.37 14.10
C THR A 124 -6.87 4.94 15.48
N ALA A 125 -7.08 3.68 15.86
CA ALA A 125 -6.61 3.12 17.11
C ALA A 125 -5.08 3.12 17.20
N VAL A 126 -4.42 2.68 16.12
CA VAL A 126 -2.97 2.64 15.99
C VAL A 126 -2.39 4.06 15.96
N THR A 127 -2.95 4.97 15.18
CA THR A 127 -2.53 6.38 15.15
C THR A 127 -2.65 7.02 16.53
N LYS A 128 -3.72 6.74 17.28
CA LYS A 128 -3.89 7.23 18.65
C LYS A 128 -2.82 6.66 19.60
N ALA A 129 -2.49 5.37 19.48
CA ALA A 129 -1.40 4.77 20.25
C ALA A 129 -0.05 5.45 19.95
N ILE A 130 0.24 5.71 18.66
CA ILE A 130 1.45 6.42 18.24
C ILE A 130 1.49 7.85 18.82
N ASN A 131 0.38 8.58 18.73
CA ASN A 131 0.28 9.95 19.27
C ASN A 131 0.42 9.99 20.79
N ASN A 132 0.11 8.90 21.48
CA ASN A 132 0.31 8.75 22.93
C ASN A 132 1.75 8.34 23.31
N GLY A 133 2.68 8.30 22.35
CA GLY A 133 4.10 8.01 22.56
C GLY A 133 4.50 6.54 22.40
N GLN A 134 3.61 5.68 21.93
CA GLN A 134 3.95 4.27 21.68
C GLN A 134 4.64 4.12 20.32
N SER A 135 5.69 3.29 20.25
CA SER A 135 6.28 2.87 18.98
C SER A 135 5.53 1.67 18.43
N VAL A 136 5.17 1.70 17.14
CA VAL A 136 4.43 0.61 16.49
C VAL A 136 5.22 0.09 15.30
N VAL A 137 5.41 -1.22 15.25
CA VAL A 137 5.95 -1.95 14.11
C VAL A 137 4.82 -2.81 13.56
N LEU A 138 4.46 -2.58 12.31
CA LEU A 138 3.42 -3.36 11.63
C LEU A 138 4.00 -4.09 10.43
N THR A 139 3.51 -5.30 10.20
CA THR A 139 3.68 -6.03 8.94
C THR A 139 2.36 -5.98 8.19
N SER A 140 2.43 -5.70 6.89
CA SER A 140 1.25 -5.64 6.04
C SER A 140 1.61 -5.93 4.60
N HIS A 141 0.70 -6.62 3.90
CA HIS A 141 0.71 -6.73 2.46
C HIS A 141 -0.09 -5.60 1.78
N SER A 142 -0.82 -4.79 2.55
CA SER A 142 -1.57 -3.65 2.04
C SER A 142 -0.69 -2.40 1.98
N MET A 143 -0.40 -1.93 0.77
CA MET A 143 0.35 -0.69 0.59
C MET A 143 -0.42 0.53 1.09
N GLU A 144 -1.75 0.51 0.99
CA GLU A 144 -2.63 1.55 1.54
C GLU A 144 -2.45 1.68 3.06
N GLU A 145 -2.38 0.57 3.78
CA GLU A 145 -2.14 0.56 5.23
C GLU A 145 -0.76 1.11 5.59
N CYS A 146 0.27 0.65 4.88
CA CYS A 146 1.63 1.14 5.08
C CYS A 146 1.75 2.65 4.81
N GLU A 147 1.11 3.15 3.75
CA GLU A 147 1.13 4.58 3.45
C GLU A 147 0.34 5.42 4.46
N ALA A 148 -0.74 4.89 5.02
CA ALA A 148 -1.58 5.59 5.98
C ALA A 148 -0.97 5.65 7.41
N LEU A 149 -0.31 4.57 7.85
CA LEU A 149 0.14 4.43 9.24
C LEU A 149 1.65 4.62 9.44
N CYS A 150 2.48 4.25 8.45
CA CYS A 150 3.93 4.17 8.66
C CYS A 150 4.62 5.51 8.36
N SER A 151 5.41 5.98 9.32
CA SER A 151 6.37 7.08 9.11
C SER A 151 7.59 6.62 8.30
N ARG A 152 7.99 5.36 8.46
CA ARG A 152 9.09 4.71 7.74
C ARG A 152 8.66 3.32 7.31
N ILE A 153 9.02 2.96 6.10
CA ILE A 153 8.73 1.66 5.49
C ILE A 153 10.04 0.93 5.28
N ILE A 154 9.99 -0.37 5.55
CA ILE A 154 11.09 -1.30 5.38
C ILE A 154 10.62 -2.36 4.38
N ILE A 155 11.37 -2.52 3.28
CA ILE A 155 11.11 -3.60 2.33
C ILE A 155 12.15 -4.69 2.58
N MET A 156 11.66 -5.88 2.90
CA MET A 156 12.47 -7.07 3.12
C MET A 156 12.24 -8.08 1.99
N SER A 157 13.31 -8.71 1.52
CA SER A 157 13.23 -9.79 0.53
C SER A 157 14.31 -10.84 0.80
N ARG A 158 13.94 -12.12 0.70
CA ARG A 158 14.83 -13.27 0.93
C ARG A 158 15.66 -13.17 2.23
N GLY A 159 15.03 -12.73 3.32
CA GLY A 159 15.71 -12.61 4.61
C GLY A 159 16.61 -11.36 4.76
N THR A 160 16.68 -10.50 3.74
CA THR A 160 17.54 -9.31 3.74
C THR A 160 16.73 -8.01 3.64
N LEU A 161 17.20 -6.96 4.33
CA LEU A 161 16.64 -5.61 4.21
C LEU A 161 17.08 -5.01 2.88
N ARG A 162 16.13 -4.70 2.00
CA ARG A 162 16.40 -4.12 0.67
C ARG A 162 16.44 -2.61 0.71
N CYS A 163 15.48 -2.01 1.41
CA CYS A 163 15.45 -0.57 1.60
C CYS A 163 14.70 -0.17 2.87
N VAL A 164 15.03 1.03 3.35
CA VAL A 164 14.40 1.68 4.50
C VAL A 164 14.24 3.16 4.17
N GLY A 165 13.06 3.73 4.38
CA GLY A 165 12.85 5.16 4.15
C GLY A 165 11.40 5.59 4.35
N THR A 166 11.12 6.88 4.21
CA THR A 166 9.75 7.39 4.13
C THR A 166 9.11 6.96 2.80
N THR A 167 7.78 6.98 2.72
CA THR A 167 7.04 6.72 1.47
C THR A 167 7.55 7.58 0.32
N SER A 168 7.71 8.88 0.54
CA SER A 168 8.26 9.82 -0.45
C SER A 168 9.70 9.51 -0.84
N HIS A 169 10.56 9.15 0.12
CA HIS A 169 11.94 8.77 -0.18
C HIS A 169 12.01 7.52 -1.05
N LEU A 170 11.21 6.49 -0.74
CA LEU A 170 11.17 5.26 -1.51
C LEU A 170 10.63 5.50 -2.92
N LYS A 171 9.58 6.31 -3.06
CA LYS A 171 9.04 6.72 -4.38
C LYS A 171 10.05 7.53 -5.18
N ALA A 172 10.80 8.43 -4.58
CA ALA A 172 11.81 9.22 -5.29
C ALA A 172 13.03 8.39 -5.70
N LYS A 173 13.49 7.50 -4.81
CA LYS A 173 14.71 6.70 -5.04
C LYS A 173 14.49 5.50 -5.95
N PHE A 174 13.34 4.83 -5.82
CA PHE A 174 13.04 3.60 -6.54
C PHE A 174 11.85 3.73 -7.50
N GLY A 175 11.14 4.86 -7.48
CA GLY A 175 10.09 5.11 -8.46
C GLY A 175 10.69 5.28 -9.85
N GLN A 176 10.12 4.58 -10.81
CA GLN A 176 10.62 4.53 -12.19
C GLN A 176 9.79 5.45 -13.11
N GLY A 177 9.41 6.63 -12.60
CA GLY A 177 8.66 7.65 -13.33
C GLY A 177 7.17 7.69 -13.05
N TYR A 178 6.35 7.90 -14.08
CA TYR A 178 4.90 8.06 -14.00
C TYR A 178 4.20 6.81 -14.50
N SER A 179 3.02 6.54 -13.94
CA SER A 179 2.09 5.53 -14.43
C SER A 179 1.06 6.22 -15.31
N LEU A 180 0.90 5.76 -16.55
CA LEU A 180 -0.12 6.23 -17.48
C LEU A 180 -1.07 5.08 -17.82
N GLN A 181 -2.36 5.25 -17.56
CA GLN A 181 -3.43 4.37 -17.99
C GLN A 181 -4.23 5.04 -19.09
N ILE A 182 -4.49 4.31 -20.16
CA ILE A 182 -5.21 4.80 -21.34
C ILE A 182 -6.40 3.89 -21.58
N LYS A 183 -7.60 4.44 -21.44
CA LYS A 183 -8.84 3.76 -21.78
C LYS A 183 -9.09 3.90 -23.28
N LEU A 184 -9.19 2.77 -23.95
CA LEU A 184 -9.46 2.69 -25.37
C LEU A 184 -10.93 2.35 -25.61
N ARG A 185 -11.54 3.03 -26.58
CA ARG A 185 -12.88 2.74 -27.04
C ARG A 185 -12.89 1.36 -27.71
N THR A 186 -13.79 0.48 -27.27
CA THR A 186 -13.97 -0.86 -27.85
C THR A 186 -15.23 -0.98 -28.72
N HIS A 187 -16.17 -0.04 -28.60
CA HIS A 187 -17.43 -0.03 -29.32
C HIS A 187 -17.62 1.27 -30.13
N GLY A 188 -18.24 1.19 -31.31
CA GLY A 188 -18.55 2.37 -32.13
C GLY A 188 -17.38 2.90 -32.99
N LEU A 189 -16.30 2.14 -33.13
CA LEU A 189 -15.16 2.49 -34.00
C LEU A 189 -15.39 2.20 -35.48
N CYS A 190 -16.47 1.51 -35.84
CA CYS A 190 -16.76 1.08 -37.20
C CYS A 190 -17.97 1.83 -37.78
N PRO A 191 -17.91 2.25 -39.06
CA PRO A 191 -19.10 2.60 -39.82
C PRO A 191 -20.08 1.41 -39.83
N LYS A 192 -21.39 1.69 -39.80
CA LYS A 192 -22.43 0.67 -39.86
C LYS A 192 -22.20 -0.22 -41.11
N GLY A 193 -21.78 -1.48 -40.92
CA GLY A 193 -21.63 -2.47 -42.00
C GLY A 193 -20.25 -3.13 -42.20
N ALA A 194 -19.23 -2.82 -41.39
CA ALA A 194 -17.91 -3.45 -41.52
C ALA A 194 -17.81 -4.84 -40.85
N THR A 195 -17.29 -5.84 -41.56
CA THR A 195 -17.06 -7.21 -41.06
C THR A 195 -15.73 -7.38 -40.31
N ASN A 196 -14.81 -6.41 -40.42
CA ASN A 196 -13.44 -6.50 -39.92
C ASN A 196 -13.18 -5.58 -38.71
N THR A 197 -14.07 -5.63 -37.72
CA THR A 197 -14.03 -4.78 -36.52
C THR A 197 -12.75 -4.95 -35.70
N GLU A 198 -12.23 -6.18 -35.60
CA GLU A 198 -11.04 -6.50 -34.80
C GLU A 198 -9.74 -6.00 -35.47
N ASP A 199 -9.67 -6.03 -36.81
CA ASP A 199 -8.50 -5.55 -37.57
C ASP A 199 -8.38 -4.02 -37.47
N ILE A 200 -9.50 -3.31 -37.55
CA ILE A 200 -9.56 -1.86 -37.41
C ILE A 200 -9.14 -1.44 -36.00
N TYR A 201 -9.63 -2.15 -34.98
CA TYR A 201 -9.22 -1.91 -33.59
C TYR A 201 -7.71 -2.12 -33.43
N THR A 202 -7.18 -3.25 -33.91
CA THR A 202 -5.76 -3.57 -33.79
C THR A 202 -4.87 -2.54 -34.48
N SER A 203 -5.25 -2.08 -35.68
CA SER A 203 -4.53 -1.04 -36.41
C SER A 203 -4.51 0.29 -35.65
N LYS A 204 -5.66 0.74 -35.13
CA LYS A 204 -5.73 1.98 -34.33
C LYS A 204 -4.96 1.89 -33.01
N VAL A 205 -5.00 0.74 -32.32
CA VAL A 205 -4.18 0.51 -31.13
C VAL A 205 -2.69 0.59 -31.46
N GLN A 206 -2.28 0.04 -32.60
CA GLN A 206 -0.90 0.10 -33.05
C GLN A 206 -0.47 1.53 -33.38
N GLN A 207 -1.34 2.35 -33.99
CA GLN A 207 -1.08 3.78 -34.21
C GLN A 207 -0.84 4.54 -32.89
N VAL A 208 -1.66 4.28 -31.86
CA VAL A 208 -1.47 4.88 -30.53
C VAL A 208 -0.15 4.44 -29.90
N LYS A 209 0.19 3.15 -29.98
CA LYS A 209 1.48 2.62 -29.49
C LYS A 209 2.67 3.29 -30.18
N SER A 210 2.63 3.40 -31.51
CA SER A 210 3.69 4.06 -32.28
C SER A 210 3.82 5.54 -31.91
N SER A 211 2.70 6.23 -31.72
CA SER A 211 2.69 7.65 -31.30
C SER A 211 3.29 7.81 -29.91
N ILE A 212 2.91 6.98 -28.94
CA ILE A 212 3.46 7.01 -27.59
C ILE A 212 4.97 6.74 -27.62
N SER A 213 5.41 5.73 -28.36
CA SER A 213 6.84 5.41 -28.49
C SER A 213 7.65 6.57 -29.07
N TYR A 214 7.08 7.29 -30.04
CA TYR A 214 7.72 8.44 -30.69
C TYR A 214 7.76 9.68 -29.79
N TYR A 215 6.62 10.11 -29.23
CA TYR A 215 6.52 11.37 -28.46
C TYR A 215 6.92 11.22 -26.99
N LEU A 216 6.85 10.02 -26.43
CA LEU A 216 7.21 9.70 -25.06
C LEU A 216 8.35 8.66 -25.08
N PRO A 217 9.57 9.07 -25.47
CA PRO A 217 10.67 8.15 -25.66
C PRO A 217 10.95 7.39 -24.36
N GLY A 218 11.02 6.07 -24.46
CA GLY A 218 11.23 5.11 -23.37
C GLY A 218 10.06 4.91 -22.41
N ALA A 219 8.85 5.23 -22.85
CA ALA A 219 7.65 4.63 -22.26
C ALA A 219 7.68 3.10 -22.43
N VAL A 220 7.45 2.36 -21.36
CA VAL A 220 7.43 0.88 -21.35
C VAL A 220 6.01 0.40 -21.06
N ILE A 221 5.49 -0.53 -21.85
CA ILE A 221 4.18 -1.14 -21.59
C ILE A 221 4.33 -2.06 -20.37
N ILE A 222 3.56 -1.80 -19.31
CA ILE A 222 3.47 -2.67 -18.14
C ILE A 222 2.41 -3.75 -18.38
N ASP A 223 1.28 -3.35 -18.96
CA ASP A 223 0.11 -4.21 -19.14
C ASP A 223 -0.72 -3.77 -20.36
N GLN A 224 -1.34 -4.75 -21.02
CA GLN A 224 -2.17 -4.55 -22.19
C GLN A 224 -3.37 -5.50 -22.16
N HIS A 225 -4.57 -4.92 -22.16
CA HIS A 225 -5.83 -5.62 -22.27
C HIS A 225 -6.75 -4.96 -23.31
N LYS A 226 -7.81 -5.66 -23.73
CA LYS A 226 -8.81 -5.05 -24.62
C LYS A 226 -9.45 -3.85 -23.89
N GLY A 227 -9.37 -2.67 -24.49
CA GLY A 227 -9.90 -1.43 -23.91
C GLY A 227 -8.98 -0.70 -22.93
N MET A 228 -7.79 -1.22 -22.59
CA MET A 228 -6.89 -0.55 -21.64
C MET A 228 -5.41 -0.78 -21.98
N LEU A 229 -4.61 0.29 -21.96
CA LEU A 229 -3.15 0.24 -22.03
C LEU A 229 -2.54 0.88 -20.79
N SER A 230 -1.58 0.20 -20.16
CA SER A 230 -0.84 0.72 -19.01
C SER A 230 0.64 0.89 -19.38
N TYR A 231 1.14 2.12 -19.24
CA TYR A 231 2.52 2.50 -19.52
C TYR A 231 3.23 3.01 -18.28
N ARG A 232 4.53 2.74 -18.24
CA ARG A 232 5.50 3.40 -17.37
C ARG A 232 6.25 4.45 -18.16
N ILE A 233 6.16 5.70 -17.76
CA ILE A 233 6.81 6.83 -18.43
C ILE A 233 7.98 7.29 -17.57
N PRO A 234 9.19 7.45 -18.12
CA PRO A 234 10.35 7.88 -17.34
C PRO A 234 10.23 9.33 -16.85
N THR A 235 10.86 9.64 -15.71
CA THR A 235 10.85 10.98 -15.06
C THR A 235 11.44 12.11 -15.92
N ARG A 236 12.16 11.79 -17.01
CA ARG A 236 12.70 12.79 -17.94
C ARG A 236 11.64 13.57 -18.71
N ILE A 237 10.42 13.04 -18.81
CA ILE A 237 9.30 13.68 -19.50
C ILE A 237 8.54 14.54 -18.50
N SER A 238 8.27 15.81 -18.81
CA SER A 238 7.48 16.67 -17.93
C SER A 238 6.00 16.28 -17.96
N TRP A 239 5.28 16.53 -16.85
CA TRP A 239 3.83 16.40 -16.78
C TRP A 239 3.12 17.17 -17.92
N GLY A 240 3.56 18.40 -18.20
CA GLY A 240 2.98 19.21 -19.27
C GLY A 240 3.08 18.55 -20.65
N ARG A 241 4.23 17.95 -20.97
CA ARG A 241 4.42 17.21 -22.23
C ARG A 241 3.55 15.95 -22.28
N LEU A 242 3.51 15.19 -21.19
CA LEU A 242 2.67 13.99 -21.07
C LEU A 242 1.19 14.33 -21.32
N PHE A 243 0.66 15.33 -20.62
CA PHE A 243 -0.72 15.77 -20.77
C PHE A 243 -1.00 16.31 -22.17
N SER A 244 -0.09 17.09 -22.76
CA SER A 244 -0.24 17.61 -24.13
C SER A 244 -0.35 16.49 -25.17
N VAL A 245 0.54 15.50 -25.11
CA VAL A 245 0.53 14.34 -26.01
C VAL A 245 -0.76 13.54 -25.84
N MET A 246 -1.19 13.30 -24.60
CA MET A 246 -2.41 12.53 -24.32
C MET A 246 -3.68 13.26 -24.75
N GLU A 247 -3.73 14.58 -24.58
CA GLU A 247 -4.88 15.39 -25.00
C GLU A 247 -4.99 15.48 -26.53
N ALA A 248 -3.85 15.54 -27.23
CA ALA A 248 -3.81 15.43 -28.68
C ALA A 248 -4.35 14.08 -29.16
N LEU A 249 -3.89 12.97 -28.56
CA LEU A 249 -4.37 11.62 -28.87
C LEU A 249 -5.86 11.45 -28.58
N LYS A 250 -6.35 11.96 -27.44
CA LYS A 250 -7.79 11.96 -27.09
C LYS A 250 -8.63 12.76 -28.09
N SER A 251 -8.12 13.89 -28.55
CA SER A 251 -8.77 14.71 -29.58
C SER A 251 -8.66 14.13 -31.00
N GLY A 252 -7.89 13.05 -31.22
CA GLY A 252 -7.62 12.52 -32.57
C GLY A 252 -6.65 13.38 -33.39
N ARG A 253 -5.89 14.26 -32.75
CA ARG A 253 -4.84 15.09 -33.36
C ARG A 253 -3.47 14.42 -33.22
N GLN A 254 -2.56 14.72 -34.15
CA GLN A 254 -1.16 14.38 -33.94
C GLN A 254 -0.54 15.35 -32.90
N PRO A 255 0.21 14.84 -31.91
CA PRO A 255 0.93 15.70 -30.97
C PRO A 255 1.91 16.63 -31.69
N SER A 256 1.94 17.92 -31.35
CA SER A 256 2.93 18.87 -31.88
C SER A 256 4.18 18.88 -31.00
N ASP A 257 5.36 19.10 -31.58
CA ASP A 257 6.63 19.18 -30.82
C ASP A 257 6.85 20.52 -30.08
N ARG A 258 5.93 21.48 -30.22
CA ARG A 258 6.05 22.81 -29.60
C ARG A 258 5.04 22.98 -28.46
N ASP A 259 5.56 23.27 -27.27
CA ASP A 259 4.80 23.51 -26.04
C ASP A 259 3.94 24.80 -26.07
N SER A 260 3.96 25.59 -27.15
CA SER A 260 3.41 26.96 -27.20
C SER A 260 1.97 27.10 -27.71
N ASP A 261 1.37 26.09 -28.32
CA ASP A 261 0.12 26.28 -29.10
C ASP A 261 -1.11 25.61 -28.47
N ALA A 262 -1.14 25.49 -27.14
CA ALA A 262 -2.24 24.87 -26.40
C ALA A 262 -3.47 25.78 -26.17
N ILE A 263 -3.52 26.98 -26.76
CA ILE A 263 -4.68 27.87 -26.66
C ILE A 263 -5.55 27.72 -27.92
N ALA A 264 -6.60 26.91 -27.75
CA ALA A 264 -7.88 26.96 -28.46
C ALA A 264 -7.87 26.86 -29.99
N SER A 265 -8.18 25.67 -30.51
CA SER A 265 -9.03 25.55 -31.68
C SER A 265 -10.00 24.36 -31.50
N PRO A 266 -11.33 24.56 -31.56
CA PRO A 266 -12.34 23.61 -31.06
C PRO A 266 -12.82 22.58 -32.10
N VAL A 267 -12.09 22.35 -33.19
CA VAL A 267 -12.56 21.46 -34.26
C VAL A 267 -11.73 20.18 -34.30
N ALA A 268 -12.09 19.22 -33.47
CA ALA A 268 -11.59 17.85 -33.58
C ALA A 268 -12.72 16.87 -33.27
N ASN A 269 -12.94 15.87 -34.12
CA ASN A 269 -14.05 14.92 -34.01
C ASN A 269 -13.75 13.87 -32.93
N PRO A 270 -14.42 13.89 -31.75
CA PRO A 270 -14.19 12.93 -30.67
C PRO A 270 -14.64 11.50 -31.02
N GLN A 271 -15.33 11.35 -32.15
CA GLN A 271 -15.82 10.06 -32.65
C GLN A 271 -14.73 9.24 -33.37
N GLU A 272 -13.66 9.88 -33.87
CA GLU A 272 -12.60 9.18 -34.61
C GLU A 272 -11.45 8.68 -33.73
N SER A 273 -11.21 9.32 -32.57
CA SER A 273 -10.17 8.87 -31.64
C SER A 273 -10.54 7.53 -30.99
N ILE A 274 -9.56 6.63 -30.92
CA ILE A 274 -9.64 5.39 -30.15
C ILE A 274 -9.42 5.63 -28.65
N VAL A 275 -8.80 6.73 -28.25
CA VAL A 275 -8.56 7.05 -26.84
C VAL A 275 -9.82 7.71 -26.28
N GLU A 276 -10.48 7.01 -25.35
CA GLU A 276 -11.68 7.51 -24.67
C GLU A 276 -11.30 8.41 -23.51
N ASP A 277 -10.34 7.94 -22.69
CA ASP A 277 -9.86 8.68 -21.53
C ASP A 277 -8.46 8.24 -21.13
N TYR A 278 -7.82 9.02 -20.25
CA TYR A 278 -6.54 8.65 -19.69
C TYR A 278 -6.40 9.12 -18.24
N ALA A 279 -5.62 8.38 -17.46
CA ALA A 279 -5.26 8.73 -16.10
C ALA A 279 -3.75 8.62 -15.96
N ALA A 280 -3.13 9.65 -15.41
CA ALA A 280 -1.69 9.65 -15.16
C ALA A 280 -1.43 9.97 -13.69
N SER A 281 -0.55 9.20 -13.06
CA SER A 281 -0.21 9.30 -11.64
C SER A 281 1.28 9.07 -11.40
N ASP A 282 1.77 9.51 -10.25
CA ASP A 282 3.12 9.15 -9.79
C ASP A 282 3.22 7.64 -9.50
N THR A 283 4.45 7.11 -9.49
CA THR A 283 4.70 5.72 -9.10
C THR A 283 4.13 5.45 -7.70
N SER A 284 3.23 4.47 -7.59
CA SER A 284 2.71 4.00 -6.31
C SER A 284 3.76 3.18 -5.54
N LEU A 285 3.60 3.08 -4.22
CA LEU A 285 4.46 2.22 -3.41
C LEU A 285 4.37 0.74 -3.84
N GLU A 286 3.19 0.32 -4.31
CA GLU A 286 2.98 -1.01 -4.87
C GLU A 286 3.88 -1.29 -6.08
N GLN A 287 4.04 -0.33 -6.99
CA GLN A 287 4.93 -0.47 -8.14
C GLN A 287 6.42 -0.55 -7.73
N VAL A 288 6.82 0.22 -6.71
CA VAL A 288 8.15 0.11 -6.10
C VAL A 288 8.35 -1.30 -5.54
N PHE A 289 7.38 -1.81 -4.79
CA PHE A 289 7.45 -3.16 -4.23
C PHE A 289 7.50 -4.26 -5.30
N LEU A 290 6.67 -4.18 -6.34
CA LEU A 290 6.66 -5.12 -7.46
C LEU A 290 8.01 -5.18 -8.19
N THR A 291 8.71 -4.04 -8.26
CA THR A 291 10.07 -4.00 -8.83
C THR A 291 11.03 -4.85 -8.01
N PHE A 292 11.05 -4.68 -6.69
CA PHE A 292 11.87 -5.51 -5.80
C PHE A 292 11.46 -6.98 -5.80
N ALA A 293 10.17 -7.27 -5.93
CA ALA A 293 9.67 -8.64 -6.03
C ALA A 293 10.15 -9.33 -7.32
N ARG A 294 10.11 -8.63 -8.47
CA ARG A 294 10.62 -9.15 -9.76
C ARG A 294 12.13 -9.35 -9.76
N GLU A 295 12.89 -8.42 -9.17
CA GLU A 295 14.34 -8.60 -8.94
C GLU A 295 14.62 -9.85 -8.11
N ALA A 296 13.83 -10.07 -7.05
CA ALA A 296 13.96 -11.26 -6.23
C ALA A 296 13.59 -12.52 -7.04
N SER A 297 12.55 -12.52 -7.87
CA SER A 297 12.18 -13.68 -8.69
C SER A 297 13.18 -14.01 -9.82
N GLY A 298 14.17 -13.14 -10.08
CA GLY A 298 15.24 -13.40 -11.07
C GLY A 298 14.91 -12.97 -12.50
N GLU A 299 13.86 -12.18 -12.72
CA GLU A 299 13.43 -11.77 -14.07
C GLU A 299 14.26 -10.61 -14.68
N ASN A 300 15.21 -10.02 -13.93
CA ASN A 300 16.07 -8.92 -14.40
C ASN A 300 17.56 -9.18 -14.08
N GLN A 301 18.19 -10.18 -14.73
CA GLN A 301 19.65 -10.37 -14.66
C GLN A 301 20.46 -9.44 -15.58
N ASN A 302 19.87 -8.43 -16.22
CA ASN A 302 20.61 -7.48 -17.04
C ASN A 302 20.22 -6.03 -16.72
N LYS A 303 20.87 -5.46 -15.70
CA LYS A 303 21.38 -4.07 -15.67
C LYS A 303 22.12 -3.83 -14.36
N ASP A 304 23.41 -3.55 -14.50
CA ASP A 304 24.30 -3.10 -13.43
C ASP A 304 23.69 -1.91 -12.67
N ILE A 305 23.60 -2.07 -11.35
CA ILE A 305 23.42 -0.94 -10.41
C ILE A 305 24.69 -0.92 -9.54
N PRO A 306 25.38 0.24 -9.41
CA PRO A 306 26.66 0.32 -8.71
C PRO A 306 26.56 -0.08 -7.22
N GLN A 307 27.55 -0.85 -6.77
CA GLN A 307 27.67 -1.53 -5.47
C GLN A 307 27.80 -0.62 -4.22
N GLU A 308 27.44 0.66 -4.27
CA GLU A 308 27.70 1.58 -3.14
C GLU A 308 26.67 1.55 -1.99
N VAL A 309 25.62 0.73 -2.05
CA VAL A 309 24.49 0.83 -1.11
C VAL A 309 24.67 0.04 0.21
N VAL A 310 25.76 -0.70 0.40
CA VAL A 310 25.91 -1.57 1.60
C VAL A 310 26.61 -0.88 2.77
N THR A 311 27.28 0.27 2.57
CA THR A 311 28.13 0.84 3.63
C THR A 311 27.57 2.17 4.12
N LYS A 312 26.65 2.08 5.11
CA LYS A 312 26.31 3.05 6.17
C LYS A 312 24.81 2.94 6.52
N LEU A 313 24.50 1.95 7.34
CA LEU A 313 23.40 1.98 8.32
C LEU A 313 24.05 1.88 9.70
#